data_AF-A0A957CL11-F1
#
_entry.id   AF-A0A957CL11-F1
#
_cell.length_a   1.000
_cell.length_b   1.000
_cell.length_c   1.000
_cell.angle_alpha   90.00
_cell.angle_beta   90.00
_cell.angle_gamma   90.00
#
_symmetry.space_group_name_H-M   'P 1'
#
loop_
_entity.id
_entity.type
_entity.pdbx_description
1 polymer ?
#
loop_
_entity_poly.entity_id
_entity_poly.type
_entity_poly.pdbx_seq_one_letter_code
_entity_poly.pdbx_strand_id
1 'polypeptide(L)'
;MKWYSFVALMLLLTACQPQVLEVEVTRLVVVGEGETAVSPSSGAGVATLQPIEVEVTRLVPQEVTRVVPEEIIVEVTKSPLGTAARPIQLLFAPTVNTAVISTRVPAFLEFLTNATGREFAVGVLDDEQTVVDLLCAAPVDTIAFLSEIGYTTAADRCGVTPAVLGVNRHGLDWHAGMIVVRRAGGIVDLPDLDGLRWAVPDDSLHNFYYFQALFATMGIEPGEIVPVQGDNTAMLAVLNGEADFATGTYVPPVLPFAEEQWVYGEDDPEVWRRLGIAPTRSGQGFVIVNGTPEQGGYHVRDARSGIFDIAPTVFDETRILALSAQIPNNAIAFGAEFPVGLARELIPLFVEFAASPECIDSICSADFYNWQGVNPAVDAQF
;
A
#
# COMPACT_ATOMS: atom_id res chain seq x y z
N MET A 1 31.90 -62.14 -14.29
CA MET A 1 31.87 -61.61 -15.68
C MET A 1 31.01 -60.36 -15.64
N LYS A 2 31.63 -59.16 -15.69
CA LYS A 2 31.57 -58.18 -16.82
C LYS A 2 30.13 -57.71 -17.09
N TRP A 3 29.77 -56.42 -17.17
CA TRP A 3 30.52 -55.29 -17.70
C TRP A 3 29.76 -53.96 -17.38
N TYR A 4 30.50 -52.89 -17.06
CA TYR A 4 30.03 -51.50 -17.11
C TYR A 4 29.90 -51.02 -18.56
N SER A 5 28.86 -50.25 -18.90
CA SER A 5 28.80 -49.48 -20.16
C SER A 5 28.79 -47.98 -19.88
N PHE A 6 29.89 -47.35 -20.27
CA PHE A 6 30.13 -45.91 -20.42
C PHE A 6 29.33 -45.38 -21.63
N VAL A 7 28.65 -44.23 -21.49
CA VAL A 7 28.14 -43.45 -22.62
C VAL A 7 29.21 -42.41 -22.99
N ALA A 8 29.79 -42.54 -24.18
CA ALA A 8 30.74 -41.58 -24.75
C ALA A 8 29.99 -40.55 -25.59
N LEU A 9 30.10 -39.27 -25.23
CA LEU A 9 29.58 -38.14 -26.00
C LEU A 9 30.61 -37.75 -27.07
N MET A 10 30.28 -37.95 -28.34
CA MET A 10 31.10 -37.54 -29.49
C MET A 10 30.95 -36.04 -29.74
N LEU A 11 32.02 -35.28 -29.54
CA LEU A 11 32.16 -33.90 -30.02
C LEU A 11 32.45 -33.91 -31.53
N LEU A 12 31.53 -33.38 -32.34
CA LEU A 12 31.76 -33.10 -33.76
C LEU A 12 32.58 -31.81 -33.90
N LEU A 13 33.85 -31.94 -34.26
CA LEU A 13 34.68 -30.82 -34.73
C LEU A 13 34.27 -30.46 -36.16
N THR A 14 33.44 -29.44 -36.33
CA THR A 14 33.24 -28.77 -37.63
C THR A 14 34.48 -27.95 -37.97
N ALA A 15 35.22 -28.38 -39.00
CA ALA A 15 36.32 -27.61 -39.57
C ALA A 15 35.78 -26.35 -40.28
N CYS A 16 36.26 -25.18 -39.87
CA CYS A 16 35.99 -23.89 -40.53
C CYS A 16 36.68 -23.85 -41.90
N GLN A 17 35.92 -23.76 -42.99
CA GLN A 17 36.47 -23.32 -44.28
C GLN A 17 36.25 -21.80 -44.43
N PRO A 18 37.29 -21.02 -44.82
CA PRO A 18 37.13 -19.59 -45.06
C PRO A 18 36.27 -19.34 -46.30
N GLN A 19 35.22 -18.53 -46.18
CA GLN A 19 34.42 -18.07 -47.31
C GLN A 19 35.09 -16.85 -47.97
N VAL A 20 35.32 -16.94 -49.27
CA VAL A 20 35.79 -15.83 -50.11
C VAL A 20 34.56 -15.12 -50.66
N LEU A 21 34.42 -13.82 -50.37
CA LEU A 21 33.36 -12.96 -50.90
C LEU A 21 33.91 -12.14 -52.07
N GLU A 22 33.44 -12.38 -53.28
CA GLU A 22 33.74 -11.55 -54.44
C GLU A 22 32.82 -10.31 -54.44
N VAL A 23 33.42 -9.12 -54.48
CA VAL A 23 32.69 -7.85 -54.57
C VAL A 23 33.03 -7.20 -55.91
N GLU A 24 32.04 -7.06 -56.78
CA GLU A 24 32.16 -6.38 -58.06
C GLU A 24 32.04 -4.86 -57.84
N VAL A 25 33.08 -4.09 -58.14
CA VAL A 25 33.08 -2.63 -57.96
C VAL A 25 33.01 -1.95 -59.32
N THR A 26 31.85 -1.38 -59.65
CA THR A 26 31.73 -0.47 -60.79
C THR A 26 31.92 0.96 -60.30
N ARG A 27 32.99 1.65 -60.72
CA ARG A 27 33.22 3.06 -60.38
C ARG A 27 32.94 3.96 -61.59
N LEU A 28 32.07 4.96 -61.41
CA LEU A 28 31.91 6.10 -62.31
C LEU A 28 33.03 7.12 -62.03
N VAL A 29 33.79 7.49 -63.06
CA VAL A 29 34.78 8.57 -63.01
C VAL A 29 34.11 9.87 -63.43
N VAL A 30 34.14 10.88 -62.57
CA VAL A 30 33.83 12.27 -62.93
C VAL A 30 35.14 13.05 -62.93
N VAL A 31 35.38 13.77 -64.02
CA VAL A 31 36.59 14.57 -64.30
C VAL A 31 36.36 16.04 -63.90
N GLY A 32 37.35 16.64 -63.22
CA GLY A 32 37.56 18.10 -63.04
C GLY A 32 36.58 18.80 -62.10
N GLU A 33 36.89 19.86 -61.33
CA GLU A 33 37.94 20.87 -61.22
C GLU A 33 37.90 21.33 -59.73
N GLY A 34 38.86 21.95 -59.06
CA GLY A 34 40.13 22.57 -59.37
C GLY A 34 40.58 23.23 -58.05
N GLU A 35 41.88 23.27 -57.79
CA GLU A 35 42.44 23.92 -56.61
C GLU A 35 43.10 25.25 -57.05
N THR A 36 42.98 26.26 -56.18
CA THR A 36 43.92 27.38 -55.95
C THR A 36 43.58 28.82 -56.40
N ALA A 37 44.14 29.71 -55.59
CA ALA A 37 43.98 31.15 -55.49
C ALA A 37 44.55 31.96 -56.68
N VAL A 38 43.99 33.17 -56.86
CA VAL A 38 44.54 34.44 -57.41
C VAL A 38 45.37 34.38 -58.71
N SER A 39 44.92 35.17 -59.71
CA SER A 39 45.50 35.57 -61.01
C SER A 39 46.96 36.08 -61.02
N PRO A 40 47.67 36.30 -62.17
CA PRO A 40 47.18 36.44 -63.57
C PRO A 40 47.99 35.78 -64.73
N SER A 41 47.34 35.76 -65.89
CA SER A 41 47.84 35.97 -67.28
C SER A 41 48.90 35.08 -67.95
N SER A 42 48.48 34.64 -69.15
CA SER A 42 49.21 34.49 -70.42
C SER A 42 49.93 33.17 -70.72
N GLY A 43 49.38 32.44 -71.70
CA GLY A 43 50.10 32.21 -72.95
C GLY A 43 50.85 30.89 -73.13
N ALA A 44 50.12 29.92 -73.71
CA ALA A 44 50.51 29.00 -74.79
C ALA A 44 51.79 28.14 -74.63
N GLY A 45 51.61 26.81 -74.64
CA GLY A 45 52.74 25.87 -74.69
C GLY A 45 52.41 24.39 -74.86
N VAL A 46 51.85 24.02 -76.01
CA VAL A 46 52.06 22.78 -76.80
C VAL A 46 51.83 21.38 -76.19
N ALA A 47 51.13 20.59 -77.01
CA ALA A 47 50.57 19.24 -76.88
C ALA A 47 51.47 18.11 -76.35
N THR A 48 50.83 17.11 -75.73
CA THR A 48 51.26 15.71 -75.74
C THR A 48 50.05 14.78 -75.62
N LEU A 49 49.94 13.81 -76.54
CA LEU A 49 49.00 12.68 -76.44
C LEU A 49 49.42 11.81 -75.24
N GLN A 50 48.53 11.63 -74.26
CA GLN A 50 48.79 10.73 -73.14
C GLN A 50 48.19 9.33 -73.39
N PRO A 51 48.93 8.27 -73.04
CA PRO A 51 48.60 6.88 -73.33
C PRO A 51 47.44 6.35 -72.48
N ILE A 52 46.71 5.38 -73.05
CA ILE A 52 45.67 4.59 -72.38
C ILE A 52 46.35 3.73 -71.31
N GLU A 53 46.04 3.98 -70.05
CA GLU A 53 46.55 3.21 -68.92
C GLU A 53 45.63 2.00 -68.67
N VAL A 54 46.16 0.79 -68.83
CA VAL A 54 45.49 -0.48 -68.50
C VAL A 54 45.87 -0.84 -67.07
N GLU A 55 44.95 -0.71 -66.13
CA GLU A 55 45.20 -1.05 -64.72
C GLU A 55 44.88 -2.53 -64.46
N VAL A 56 45.88 -3.28 -63.99
CA VAL A 56 45.78 -4.69 -63.61
C VAL A 56 45.38 -4.78 -62.15
N THR A 57 44.14 -5.20 -61.86
CA THR A 57 43.66 -5.38 -60.49
C THR A 57 44.24 -6.65 -59.88
N ARG A 58 45.04 -6.52 -58.81
CA ARG A 58 45.56 -7.63 -58.00
C ARG A 58 44.58 -7.90 -56.84
N LEU A 59 44.01 -9.09 -56.78
CA LEU A 59 43.23 -9.53 -55.63
C LEU A 59 44.17 -9.89 -54.47
N VAL A 60 43.99 -9.25 -53.32
CA VAL A 60 44.65 -9.61 -52.06
C VAL A 60 43.59 -10.23 -51.14
N PRO A 61 43.76 -11.47 -50.66
CA PRO A 61 42.85 -12.04 -49.67
C PRO A 61 43.01 -11.29 -48.34
N GLN A 62 41.91 -10.79 -47.77
CA GLN A 62 41.90 -10.32 -46.38
C GLN A 62 41.31 -11.41 -45.49
N GLU A 63 42.07 -11.85 -44.48
CA GLU A 63 41.57 -12.70 -43.42
C GLU A 63 40.70 -11.86 -42.46
N VAL A 64 39.40 -12.11 -42.46
CA VAL A 64 38.46 -11.51 -41.51
C VAL A 64 38.43 -12.39 -40.26
N THR A 65 39.18 -12.03 -39.23
CA THR A 65 39.08 -12.67 -37.92
C THR A 65 37.76 -12.29 -37.28
N ARG A 66 36.79 -13.21 -37.25
CA ARG A 66 35.51 -13.03 -36.55
C ARG A 66 35.76 -13.04 -35.04
N VAL A 67 35.74 -11.87 -34.42
CA VAL A 67 35.67 -11.77 -32.95
C VAL A 67 34.25 -12.19 -32.55
N VAL A 68 34.11 -13.37 -31.96
CA VAL A 68 32.86 -13.79 -31.29
C VAL A 68 32.92 -13.18 -29.90
N PRO A 69 32.13 -12.16 -29.56
CA PRO A 69 32.04 -11.71 -28.17
C PRO A 69 31.44 -12.86 -27.35
N GLU A 70 32.24 -13.43 -26.47
CA GLU A 70 31.78 -14.38 -25.48
C GLU A 70 30.96 -13.59 -24.45
N GLU A 71 29.63 -13.72 -24.49
CA GLU A 71 28.76 -13.14 -23.48
C GLU A 71 29.01 -13.88 -22.16
N ILE A 72 29.78 -13.26 -21.26
CA ILE A 72 29.94 -13.74 -19.89
C ILE A 72 28.63 -13.45 -19.16
N ILE A 73 27.75 -14.45 -19.06
CA ILE A 73 26.56 -14.39 -18.22
C ILE A 73 27.03 -14.48 -16.76
N VAL A 74 27.17 -13.34 -16.09
CA VAL A 74 27.40 -13.32 -14.64
C VAL A 74 26.07 -13.62 -13.96
N GLU A 75 25.87 -14.88 -13.59
CA GLU A 75 24.74 -15.29 -12.77
C GLU A 75 24.95 -14.74 -11.35
N VAL A 76 24.44 -13.54 -11.07
CA VAL A 76 24.48 -12.94 -9.72
C VAL A 76 23.48 -13.69 -8.85
N THR A 77 23.92 -14.77 -8.20
CA THR A 77 23.14 -15.44 -7.17
C THR A 77 22.95 -14.48 -6.00
N LYS A 78 21.75 -13.91 -5.86
CA LYS A 78 21.39 -13.07 -4.71
C LYS A 78 21.70 -13.83 -3.41
N SER A 79 22.24 -13.13 -2.41
CA SER A 79 22.39 -13.71 -1.07
C SER A 79 21.05 -14.23 -0.54
N PRO A 80 21.04 -15.25 0.34
CA PRO A 80 19.80 -15.72 0.96
C PRO A 80 19.08 -14.56 1.69
N LEU A 81 17.75 -14.54 1.58
CA LEU A 81 16.91 -13.54 2.26
C LEU A 81 17.00 -13.68 3.78
N GLY A 82 17.09 -12.55 4.48
CA GLY A 82 17.27 -12.48 5.93
C GLY A 82 18.74 -12.61 6.35
N THR A 83 19.69 -12.42 5.45
CA THR A 83 21.12 -12.30 5.79
C THR A 83 21.53 -10.82 5.86
N ALA A 84 22.66 -10.49 6.47
CA ALA A 84 23.14 -9.10 6.53
C ALA A 84 23.36 -8.48 5.13
N ALA A 85 23.66 -9.31 4.12
CA ALA A 85 23.81 -8.88 2.73
C ALA A 85 22.47 -8.71 1.98
N ARG A 86 21.37 -9.28 2.51
CA ARG A 86 20.00 -9.16 1.97
C ARG A 86 18.97 -9.27 3.11
N PRO A 87 18.82 -8.23 3.94
CA PRO A 87 17.88 -8.24 5.04
C PRO A 87 16.44 -8.15 4.52
N ILE A 88 15.50 -8.71 5.28
CA ILE A 88 14.06 -8.58 5.01
C ILE A 88 13.66 -7.12 5.28
N GLN A 89 13.02 -6.47 4.32
CA GLN A 89 12.66 -5.06 4.40
C GLN A 89 11.28 -4.91 5.03
N LEU A 90 11.17 -4.17 6.14
CA LEU A 90 9.90 -3.73 6.72
C LEU A 90 9.62 -2.31 6.26
N LEU A 91 8.58 -2.14 5.45
CA LEU A 91 8.14 -0.86 4.93
C LEU A 91 6.99 -0.33 5.78
N PHE A 92 7.11 0.90 6.29
CA PHE A 92 6.05 1.55 7.06
C PHE A 92 5.42 2.67 6.24
N ALA A 93 4.10 2.61 6.09
CA ALA A 93 3.31 3.71 5.54
C ALA A 93 3.45 4.98 6.40
N PRO A 94 3.27 6.18 5.81
CA PRO A 94 3.37 7.47 6.49
C PRO A 94 2.20 7.76 7.44
N THR A 95 1.57 6.72 8.00
CA THR A 95 0.50 6.87 8.99
C THR A 95 1.03 7.34 10.33
N VAL A 96 2.33 7.16 10.59
CA VAL A 96 3.02 7.60 11.81
C VAL A 96 4.34 8.30 11.50
N ASN A 97 4.67 9.26 12.36
CA ASN A 97 5.87 10.07 12.22
C ASN A 97 7.17 9.24 12.26
N THR A 98 8.09 9.55 11.34
CA THR A 98 9.41 8.91 11.20
C THR A 98 10.24 8.85 12.49
N ALA A 99 10.14 9.86 13.36
CA ALA A 99 10.84 9.87 14.65
C ALA A 99 10.28 8.83 15.62
N VAL A 100 8.95 8.63 15.63
CA VAL A 100 8.29 7.58 16.42
C VAL A 100 8.73 6.21 15.90
N ILE A 101 8.64 5.99 14.58
CA ILE A 101 9.06 4.74 13.94
C ILE A 101 10.51 4.39 14.31
N SER A 102 11.43 5.34 14.16
CA SER A 102 12.85 5.16 14.47
C SER A 102 13.12 4.83 15.95
N THR A 103 12.25 5.28 16.86
CA THR A 103 12.37 5.06 18.29
C THR A 103 11.73 3.74 18.74
N ARG A 104 10.59 3.38 18.15
CA ARG A 104 9.72 2.28 18.61
C ARG A 104 10.00 0.95 17.91
N VAL A 105 10.33 0.97 16.61
CA VAL A 105 10.54 -0.25 15.80
C VAL A 105 11.76 -1.09 16.20
N PRO A 106 12.88 -0.55 16.73
CA PRO A 106 14.05 -1.37 17.06
C PRO A 106 13.75 -2.56 18.00
N ALA A 107 12.87 -2.39 18.99
CA ALA A 107 12.47 -3.47 19.89
C ALA A 107 11.76 -4.63 19.15
N PHE A 108 10.93 -4.30 18.17
CA PHE A 108 10.27 -5.29 17.32
C PHE A 108 11.26 -6.02 16.41
N LEU A 109 12.21 -5.30 15.81
CA LEU A 109 13.25 -5.94 15.00
C LEU A 109 14.15 -6.86 15.82
N GLU A 110 14.57 -6.42 17.01
CA GLU A 110 15.38 -7.24 17.90
C GLU A 110 14.65 -8.53 18.27
N PHE A 111 13.35 -8.45 18.58
CA PHE A 111 12.51 -9.63 18.83
C PHE A 111 12.51 -10.59 17.62
N LEU A 112 12.24 -10.09 16.41
CA LEU A 112 12.22 -10.92 15.21
C LEU A 112 13.60 -11.53 14.90
N THR A 113 14.68 -10.76 15.03
CA THR A 113 16.05 -11.22 14.83
C THR A 113 16.41 -12.32 15.83
N ASN A 114 16.08 -12.14 17.11
CA ASN A 114 16.34 -13.14 18.15
C ASN A 114 15.55 -14.43 17.93
N ALA A 115 14.30 -14.33 17.48
CA ALA A 115 13.43 -15.48 17.24
C ALA A 115 13.81 -16.28 15.99
N THR A 116 14.27 -15.61 14.93
CA THR A 116 14.48 -16.23 13.60
C THR A 116 15.95 -16.39 13.21
N GLY A 117 16.87 -15.67 13.85
CA GLY A 117 18.26 -15.54 13.44
C GLY A 117 18.44 -14.80 12.09
N ARG A 118 17.42 -14.04 11.65
CA ARG A 118 17.42 -13.31 10.37
C ARG A 118 17.63 -11.82 10.59
N GLU A 119 18.19 -11.18 9.58
CA GLU A 119 18.39 -9.74 9.54
C GLU A 119 17.20 -9.03 8.91
N PHE A 120 16.80 -7.93 9.54
CA PHE A 120 15.69 -7.08 9.13
C PHE A 120 16.17 -5.63 9.00
N ALA A 121 15.60 -4.89 8.06
CA ALA A 121 15.87 -3.47 7.86
C ALA A 121 14.56 -2.69 7.72
N VAL A 122 14.55 -1.44 8.16
CA VAL A 122 13.38 -0.56 8.08
C VAL A 122 13.49 0.36 6.86
N GLY A 123 12.43 0.40 6.05
CA GLY A 123 12.17 1.48 5.11
C GLY A 123 11.04 2.36 5.65
N VAL A 124 11.37 3.57 6.09
CA VAL A 124 10.36 4.58 6.46
C VAL A 124 10.16 5.50 5.28
N LEU A 125 8.93 5.59 4.79
CA LEU A 125 8.58 6.38 3.63
C LEU A 125 7.53 7.41 4.01
N ASP A 126 7.66 8.61 3.44
CA ASP A 126 6.74 9.73 3.70
C ASP A 126 5.51 9.71 2.76
N ASP A 127 5.39 8.66 1.92
CA ASP A 127 4.35 8.52 0.90
C ASP A 127 3.90 7.06 0.77
N GLU A 128 2.59 6.82 0.91
CA GLU A 128 2.02 5.47 0.88
C GLU A 128 2.10 4.84 -0.51
N GLN A 129 1.98 5.64 -1.57
CA GLN A 129 2.13 5.17 -2.95
C GLN A 129 3.54 4.61 -3.20
N THR A 130 4.56 5.24 -2.64
CA THR A 130 5.95 4.78 -2.70
C THR A 130 6.13 3.45 -1.95
N VAL A 131 5.43 3.24 -0.82
CA VAL A 131 5.43 1.93 -0.13
C VAL A 131 4.87 0.85 -1.05
N VAL A 132 3.74 1.12 -1.71
CA VAL A 132 3.13 0.18 -2.66
C VAL A 132 4.07 -0.10 -3.83
N ASP A 133 4.72 0.93 -4.40
CA ASP A 133 5.65 0.77 -5.51
C ASP A 133 6.86 -0.10 -5.14
N LEU A 134 7.42 0.07 -3.94
CA LEU A 134 8.50 -0.78 -3.43
C LEU A 134 8.05 -2.22 -3.19
N LEU A 135 6.85 -2.40 -2.62
CA LEU A 135 6.26 -3.71 -2.35
C LEU A 135 6.05 -4.49 -3.67
N CYS A 136 5.62 -3.81 -4.73
CA CYS A 136 5.49 -4.39 -6.06
C CYS A 136 6.83 -4.61 -6.77
N ALA A 137 7.85 -3.77 -6.53
CA ALA A 137 9.17 -3.89 -7.15
C ALA A 137 10.04 -4.97 -6.49
N ALA A 138 9.83 -5.28 -5.22
CA ALA A 138 10.61 -6.24 -4.44
C ALA A 138 9.72 -7.32 -3.76
N PRO A 139 8.87 -8.02 -4.51
CA PRO A 139 7.80 -8.86 -3.96
C PRO A 139 8.29 -10.05 -3.13
N VAL A 140 9.57 -10.42 -3.25
CA VAL A 140 10.21 -11.50 -2.47
C VAL A 140 10.78 -11.00 -1.13
N ASP A 141 11.15 -9.71 -1.04
CA ASP A 141 12.04 -9.19 0.00
C ASP A 141 11.34 -8.32 1.05
N THR A 142 10.10 -7.90 0.79
CA THR A 142 9.40 -6.87 1.56
C THR A 142 8.20 -7.37 2.33
N ILE A 143 8.03 -6.79 3.53
CA ILE A 143 6.84 -6.82 4.38
C ILE A 143 6.41 -5.37 4.57
N ALA A 144 5.12 -5.05 4.43
CA ALA A 144 4.62 -3.68 4.55
C ALA A 144 3.57 -3.56 5.65
N PHE A 145 3.60 -2.44 6.36
CA PHE A 145 2.56 -1.99 7.27
C PHE A 145 1.73 -0.94 6.54
N LEU A 146 0.51 -1.31 6.15
CA LEU A 146 -0.33 -0.56 5.22
C LEU A 146 -1.60 -0.07 5.91
N SER A 147 -2.13 1.07 5.45
CA SER A 147 -3.55 1.40 5.62
C SER A 147 -4.43 0.42 4.84
N GLU A 148 -5.73 0.46 5.10
CA GLU A 148 -6.77 -0.20 4.34
C GLU A 148 -6.71 0.16 2.84
N ILE A 149 -6.45 1.44 2.51
CA ILE A 149 -6.34 1.93 1.13
C ILE A 149 -5.03 1.43 0.50
N GLY A 150 -3.93 1.51 1.25
CA GLY A 150 -2.61 1.07 0.81
C GLY A 150 -2.60 -0.43 0.52
N TYR A 151 -3.25 -1.23 1.36
CA TYR A 151 -3.43 -2.65 1.14
C TYR A 151 -4.23 -2.93 -0.14
N THR A 152 -5.43 -2.36 -0.23
CA THR A 152 -6.33 -2.57 -1.39
C THR A 152 -5.62 -2.22 -2.70
N THR A 153 -4.91 -1.09 -2.71
CA THR A 153 -4.12 -0.64 -3.87
C THR A 153 -2.99 -1.61 -4.22
N ALA A 154 -2.27 -2.13 -3.23
CA ALA A 154 -1.19 -3.08 -3.46
C ALA A 154 -1.70 -4.46 -3.93
N ALA A 155 -2.82 -4.92 -3.37
CA ALA A 155 -3.45 -6.18 -3.75
C ALA A 155 -3.90 -6.14 -5.22
N ASP A 156 -4.58 -5.07 -5.62
CA ASP A 156 -5.03 -4.87 -7.00
C ASP A 156 -3.86 -4.75 -8.00
N ARG A 157 -2.77 -4.07 -7.60
CA ARG A 157 -1.66 -3.78 -8.51
C ARG A 157 -0.68 -4.93 -8.67
N CYS A 158 -0.38 -5.66 -7.61
CA CYS A 158 0.67 -6.68 -7.64
C CYS A 158 0.39 -7.92 -6.81
N GLY A 159 -0.81 -8.10 -6.25
CA GLY A 159 -1.23 -9.37 -5.63
C GLY A 159 -0.54 -9.67 -4.31
N VAL A 160 -0.31 -8.65 -3.47
CA VAL A 160 0.21 -8.82 -2.11
C VAL A 160 -0.76 -9.66 -1.27
N THR A 161 -0.26 -10.23 -0.17
CA THR A 161 -1.08 -11.08 0.72
C THR A 161 -1.11 -10.51 2.13
N PRO A 162 -2.27 -10.45 2.80
CA PRO A 162 -2.35 -9.89 4.12
C PRO A 162 -1.89 -10.95 5.14
N ALA A 163 -1.23 -10.51 6.20
CA ALA A 163 -0.74 -11.36 7.27
C ALA A 163 -1.66 -11.23 8.49
N VAL A 164 -1.75 -10.02 9.03
CA VAL A 164 -2.52 -9.71 10.24
C VAL A 164 -3.12 -8.30 10.19
N LEU A 165 -4.25 -8.13 10.86
CA LEU A 165 -4.90 -6.84 11.13
C LEU A 165 -4.63 -6.42 12.57
N GLY A 166 -4.40 -5.14 12.77
CA GLY A 166 -4.33 -4.56 14.11
C GLY A 166 -5.66 -4.61 14.86
N VAL A 167 -5.66 -5.06 16.11
CA VAL A 167 -6.82 -4.99 17.00
C VAL A 167 -6.73 -3.68 17.79
N ASN A 168 -7.74 -2.82 17.70
CA ASN A 168 -7.75 -1.54 18.40
C ASN A 168 -8.08 -1.68 19.90
N ARG A 169 -8.03 -0.57 20.64
CA ARG A 169 -8.38 -0.49 22.08
C ARG A 169 -9.79 -0.98 22.44
N HIS A 170 -10.67 -1.13 21.46
CA HIS A 170 -12.05 -1.60 21.64
C HIS A 170 -12.20 -3.09 21.36
N GLY A 171 -11.11 -3.79 21.03
CA GLY A 171 -11.09 -5.22 20.72
C GLY A 171 -11.54 -5.54 19.29
N LEU A 172 -11.52 -4.55 18.39
CA LEU A 172 -11.99 -4.71 17.01
C LEU A 172 -10.80 -4.58 16.05
N ASP A 173 -10.73 -5.47 15.07
CA ASP A 173 -9.81 -5.42 13.92
C ASP A 173 -10.39 -4.66 12.72
N TRP A 174 -11.53 -4.01 12.92
CA TRP A 174 -12.21 -3.14 11.97
C TRP A 174 -12.77 -1.91 12.67
N HIS A 175 -13.13 -0.91 11.88
CA HIS A 175 -13.93 0.25 12.26
C HIS A 175 -15.04 0.50 11.23
N ALA A 176 -16.00 1.34 11.57
CA ALA A 176 -17.02 1.79 10.63
C ALA A 176 -17.26 3.28 10.82
N GLY A 177 -17.74 3.93 9.77
CA GLY A 177 -18.29 5.27 9.81
C GLY A 177 -19.78 5.23 10.13
N MET A 178 -20.30 6.34 10.64
CA MET A 178 -21.72 6.60 10.75
C MET A 178 -22.08 7.92 10.07
N ILE A 179 -23.29 8.01 9.55
CA ILE A 179 -23.97 9.27 9.25
C ILE A 179 -24.87 9.62 10.42
N VAL A 180 -24.69 10.81 10.98
CA VAL A 180 -25.50 11.35 12.07
C VAL A 180 -26.30 12.54 11.60
N VAL A 181 -27.60 12.54 11.91
CA VAL A 181 -28.54 13.62 11.59
C VAL A 181 -29.32 14.03 12.82
N ARG A 182 -29.87 15.25 12.84
CA ARG A 182 -30.87 15.60 13.85
C ARG A 182 -32.15 14.77 13.66
N ARG A 183 -32.75 14.34 14.76
CA ARG A 183 -34.05 13.65 14.75
C ARG A 183 -35.16 14.56 14.29
N ALA A 184 -35.12 15.81 14.75
CA ALA A 184 -35.99 16.86 14.24
C ALA A 184 -35.42 17.36 12.91
N GLY A 185 -36.19 17.28 11.82
CA GLY A 185 -35.72 17.78 10.51
C GLY A 185 -36.18 16.99 9.29
N GLY A 186 -36.90 15.88 9.45
CA GLY A 186 -37.50 15.14 8.34
C GLY A 186 -36.57 14.16 7.62
N ILE A 187 -35.25 14.20 7.85
CA ILE A 187 -34.25 13.35 7.21
C ILE A 187 -34.32 11.92 7.76
N VAL A 188 -34.99 11.00 7.06
CA VAL A 188 -35.26 9.62 7.49
C VAL A 188 -34.48 8.57 6.72
N ASP A 189 -33.96 8.89 5.54
CA ASP A 189 -33.12 7.99 4.75
C ASP A 189 -31.95 8.73 4.05
N LEU A 190 -31.11 7.99 3.33
CA LEU A 190 -29.94 8.55 2.64
C LEU A 190 -30.31 9.54 1.51
N PRO A 191 -31.32 9.28 0.64
CA PRO A 191 -31.77 10.25 -0.37
C PRO A 191 -32.13 11.63 0.18
N ASP A 192 -32.64 11.72 1.41
CA ASP A 192 -32.95 13.00 2.06
C ASP A 192 -31.71 13.90 2.29
N LEU A 193 -30.49 13.36 2.12
CA LEU A 193 -29.22 14.11 2.27
C LEU A 193 -28.85 14.96 1.05
N ASP A 194 -29.58 14.82 -0.06
CA ASP A 194 -29.31 15.55 -1.31
C ASP A 194 -29.37 17.07 -1.10
N GLY A 195 -28.32 17.77 -1.54
CA GLY A 195 -28.16 19.21 -1.37
C GLY A 195 -27.95 19.70 0.06
N LEU A 196 -27.88 18.81 1.07
CA LEU A 196 -27.72 19.18 2.48
C LEU A 196 -26.26 19.44 2.87
N ARG A 197 -26.05 20.22 3.92
CA ARG A 197 -24.71 20.56 4.42
C ARG A 197 -24.11 19.41 5.22
N TRP A 198 -22.89 19.02 4.88
CA TRP A 198 -22.19 17.86 5.42
C TRP A 198 -20.98 18.28 6.27
N ALA A 199 -21.03 18.05 7.58
CA ALA A 199 -19.86 18.19 8.43
C ALA A 199 -18.92 16.98 8.30
N VAL A 200 -17.65 17.24 7.97
CA VAL A 200 -16.63 16.22 7.71
C VAL A 200 -15.44 16.43 8.65
N PRO A 201 -15.17 15.48 9.56
CA PRO A 201 -14.02 15.57 10.46
C PRO A 201 -12.72 15.22 9.73
N ASP A 202 -11.65 15.95 10.05
CA ASP A 202 -10.31 15.78 9.49
C ASP A 202 -9.60 14.48 9.90
N ASP A 203 -10.05 13.82 10.98
CA ASP A 203 -9.52 12.56 11.50
C ASP A 203 -10.26 11.31 11.00
N SER A 204 -11.36 11.47 10.25
CA SER A 204 -12.17 10.35 9.73
C SER A 204 -12.37 10.40 8.21
N LEU A 205 -11.32 10.81 7.49
CA LEU A 205 -11.37 10.97 6.03
C LEU A 205 -11.68 9.67 5.28
N HIS A 206 -11.26 8.51 5.79
CA HIS A 206 -11.62 7.20 5.22
C HIS A 206 -13.15 6.98 5.24
N ASN A 207 -13.84 7.37 6.32
CA ASN A 207 -15.29 7.31 6.41
C ASN A 207 -15.95 8.30 5.45
N PHE A 208 -15.38 9.50 5.31
CA PHE A 208 -15.82 10.49 4.34
C PHE A 208 -15.73 9.96 2.91
N TYR A 209 -14.59 9.41 2.49
CA TYR A 209 -14.43 8.86 1.14
C TYR A 209 -15.37 7.68 0.88
N TYR A 210 -15.59 6.82 1.88
CA TYR A 210 -16.59 5.75 1.78
C TYR A 210 -17.99 6.32 1.48
N PHE A 211 -18.47 7.27 2.30
CA PHE A 211 -19.80 7.83 2.11
C PHE A 211 -19.90 8.68 0.83
N GLN A 212 -18.83 9.37 0.44
CA GLN A 212 -18.77 10.09 -0.83
C GLN A 212 -18.96 9.13 -2.02
N ALA A 213 -18.27 7.99 -2.02
CA ALA A 213 -18.45 6.97 -3.03
C ALA A 213 -19.86 6.38 -3.01
N LEU A 214 -20.39 6.06 -1.81
CA LEU A 214 -21.77 5.57 -1.66
C LEU A 214 -22.78 6.56 -2.22
N PHE A 215 -22.69 7.84 -1.86
CA PHE A 215 -23.57 8.89 -2.35
C PHE A 215 -23.49 9.03 -3.87
N ALA A 216 -22.28 9.00 -4.45
CA ALA A 216 -22.11 9.02 -5.89
C ALA A 216 -22.80 7.82 -6.58
N THR A 217 -22.74 6.61 -6.01
CA THR A 217 -23.45 5.44 -6.56
C THR A 217 -24.98 5.56 -6.47
N MET A 218 -25.48 6.34 -5.52
CA MET A 218 -26.91 6.58 -5.29
C MET A 218 -27.43 7.84 -6.00
N GLY A 219 -26.54 8.64 -6.60
CA GLY A 219 -26.89 9.94 -7.19
C GLY A 219 -27.27 11.00 -6.16
N ILE A 220 -26.76 10.89 -4.93
CA ILE A 220 -26.90 11.90 -3.88
C ILE A 220 -25.74 12.88 -4.02
N GLU A 221 -26.05 14.17 -4.15
CA GLU A 221 -25.07 15.25 -4.26
C GLU A 221 -25.18 16.15 -3.02
N PRO A 222 -24.36 15.94 -1.97
CA PRO A 222 -24.33 16.85 -0.82
C PRO A 222 -24.08 18.29 -1.24
N GLY A 223 -24.64 19.24 -0.50
CA GLY A 223 -24.46 20.68 -0.75
C GLY A 223 -23.08 21.17 -0.29
N GLU A 224 -23.06 22.02 0.73
CA GLU A 224 -21.81 22.52 1.29
C GLU A 224 -21.12 21.44 2.15
N ILE A 225 -19.84 21.17 1.87
CA ILE A 225 -18.98 20.37 2.74
C ILE A 225 -18.31 21.29 3.75
N VAL A 226 -18.56 21.04 5.04
CA VAL A 226 -18.05 21.81 6.18
C VAL A 226 -16.93 21.00 6.86
N PRO A 227 -15.65 21.24 6.53
CA PRO A 227 -14.55 20.58 7.20
C PRO A 227 -14.45 21.06 8.66
N VAL A 228 -14.30 20.12 9.59
CA VAL A 228 -14.20 20.40 11.02
C VAL A 228 -13.08 19.59 11.67
N GLN A 229 -12.63 20.04 12.84
CA GLN A 229 -11.58 19.36 13.59
C GLN A 229 -12.16 18.22 14.44
N GLY A 230 -11.98 17.00 13.97
CA GLY A 230 -12.36 15.77 14.64
C GLY A 230 -13.86 15.51 14.83
N ASP A 231 -14.14 14.25 15.18
CA ASP A 231 -15.48 13.69 15.40
C ASP A 231 -16.37 14.54 16.33
N ASN A 232 -15.80 15.05 17.43
CA ASN A 232 -16.55 15.84 18.41
C ASN A 232 -17.14 17.11 17.80
N THR A 233 -16.36 17.83 17.00
CA THR A 233 -16.82 19.07 16.36
C THR A 233 -17.86 18.77 15.28
N ALA A 234 -17.74 17.65 14.57
CA ALA A 234 -18.75 17.21 13.61
C ALA A 234 -20.10 16.92 14.26
N MET A 235 -20.11 16.23 15.40
CA MET A 235 -21.34 15.96 16.15
C MET A 235 -21.99 17.24 16.69
N LEU A 236 -21.18 18.19 17.18
CA LEU A 236 -21.66 19.51 17.61
C LEU A 236 -22.25 20.33 16.46
N ALA A 237 -21.62 20.30 15.28
CA ALA A 237 -22.10 21.03 14.12
C ALA A 237 -23.52 20.59 13.72
N VAL A 238 -23.81 19.29 13.77
CA VAL A 238 -25.16 18.76 13.53
C VAL A 238 -26.12 19.18 14.64
N LEU A 239 -25.70 19.06 15.90
CA LEU A 239 -26.54 19.40 17.04
C LEU A 239 -26.93 20.90 17.04
N ASN A 240 -25.99 21.78 16.71
CA ASN A 240 -26.18 23.23 16.65
C ASN A 240 -26.89 23.69 15.36
N GLY A 241 -27.10 22.81 14.39
CA GLY A 241 -27.67 23.15 13.08
C GLY A 241 -26.72 23.92 12.16
N GLU A 242 -25.42 23.90 12.46
CA GLU A 242 -24.35 24.43 11.60
C GLU A 242 -24.12 23.53 10.39
N ALA A 243 -24.38 22.23 10.53
CA ALA A 243 -24.51 21.27 9.45
C ALA A 243 -25.84 20.52 9.57
N ASP A 244 -26.30 19.94 8.47
CA ASP A 244 -27.55 19.18 8.44
C ASP A 244 -27.30 17.70 8.78
N PHE A 245 -26.13 17.19 8.40
CA PHE A 245 -25.62 15.88 8.79
C PHE A 245 -24.09 15.87 8.95
N ALA A 246 -23.58 14.84 9.62
CA ALA A 246 -22.15 14.63 9.80
C ALA A 246 -21.76 13.18 9.51
N THR A 247 -20.52 12.99 9.06
CA THR A 247 -19.84 11.71 9.22
C THR A 247 -19.10 11.68 10.54
N GLY A 248 -18.97 10.50 11.15
CA GLY A 248 -18.03 10.28 12.24
C GLY A 248 -17.73 8.82 12.48
N THR A 249 -16.85 8.53 13.44
CA THR A 249 -16.48 7.14 13.78
C THR A 249 -17.59 6.44 14.56
N TYR A 250 -17.95 5.25 14.10
CA TYR A 250 -18.83 4.33 14.81
C TYR A 250 -18.02 3.22 15.49
N VAL A 251 -18.29 3.04 16.77
CA VAL A 251 -17.83 1.88 17.54
C VAL A 251 -19.08 1.24 18.15
N PRO A 252 -19.32 -0.06 17.91
CA PRO A 252 -20.46 -0.78 18.46
C PRO A 252 -20.61 -0.59 19.98
N PRO A 253 -21.82 -0.57 20.53
CA PRO A 253 -21.97 -0.58 21.98
C PRO A 253 -21.44 -1.89 22.57
N VAL A 254 -20.98 -1.85 23.83
CA VAL A 254 -20.82 -3.09 24.62
C VAL A 254 -22.18 -3.42 25.22
N LEU A 255 -22.68 -4.61 24.91
CA LEU A 255 -23.96 -5.11 25.41
C LEU A 255 -23.81 -5.65 26.85
N PRO A 256 -24.92 -5.83 27.60
CA PRO A 256 -24.91 -6.49 28.89
C PRO A 256 -24.14 -7.82 28.86
N PHE A 257 -23.38 -8.14 29.91
CA PHE A 257 -22.53 -9.35 29.92
C PHE A 257 -23.30 -10.68 29.68
N ALA A 258 -24.59 -10.71 30.01
CA ALA A 258 -25.46 -11.87 29.78
C ALA A 258 -26.02 -11.96 28.35
N GLU A 259 -25.84 -10.92 27.54
CA GLU A 259 -26.24 -10.87 26.14
C GLU A 259 -25.09 -11.30 25.22
N GLU A 260 -25.42 -11.65 23.98
CA GLU A 260 -24.44 -11.89 22.93
C GLU A 260 -23.73 -10.58 22.55
N GLN A 261 -22.63 -10.68 21.79
CA GLN A 261 -21.97 -9.49 21.27
C GLN A 261 -22.83 -8.84 20.20
N TRP A 262 -22.75 -7.52 20.08
CA TRP A 262 -23.44 -6.78 19.02
C TRP A 262 -22.99 -7.28 17.64
N VAL A 263 -23.95 -7.64 16.79
CA VAL A 263 -23.71 -8.24 15.48
C VAL A 263 -23.87 -7.19 14.38
N TYR A 264 -22.78 -6.95 13.65
CA TYR A 264 -22.76 -5.96 12.58
C TYR A 264 -23.73 -6.34 11.44
N GLY A 265 -24.56 -5.38 11.02
CA GLY A 265 -25.55 -5.56 9.95
C GLY A 265 -26.85 -6.24 10.39
N GLU A 266 -26.91 -6.79 11.61
CA GLU A 266 -28.11 -7.41 12.18
C GLU A 266 -28.71 -6.56 13.29
N ASP A 267 -27.88 -6.09 14.23
CA ASP A 267 -28.32 -5.32 15.37
C ASP A 267 -28.44 -3.82 15.05
N ASP A 268 -29.43 -3.17 15.66
CA ASP A 268 -29.58 -1.72 15.59
C ASP A 268 -28.36 -1.01 16.21
N PRO A 269 -27.76 0.01 15.55
CA PRO A 269 -26.59 0.69 16.07
C PRO A 269 -26.85 1.44 17.39
N GLU A 270 -28.12 1.72 17.70
CA GLU A 270 -28.63 2.31 18.92
C GLU A 270 -29.50 1.32 19.73
N VAL A 271 -29.19 0.01 19.68
CA VAL A 271 -29.96 -1.07 20.33
C VAL A 271 -30.38 -0.79 21.78
N TRP A 272 -29.56 -0.04 22.54
CA TRP A 272 -29.84 0.36 23.92
C TRP A 272 -31.11 1.21 24.07
N ARG A 273 -31.60 1.87 23.01
CA ARG A 273 -32.85 2.64 23.01
C ARG A 273 -34.08 1.82 23.32
N ARG A 274 -34.05 0.51 23.08
CA ARG A 274 -35.16 -0.41 23.38
C ARG A 274 -35.60 -0.34 24.85
N LEU A 275 -34.71 0.11 25.74
CA LEU A 275 -35.00 0.27 27.16
C LEU A 275 -35.81 1.53 27.51
N GLY A 276 -35.85 2.54 26.62
CA GLY A 276 -36.48 3.83 26.93
C GLY A 276 -35.77 4.60 28.05
N ILE A 277 -34.51 4.28 28.35
CA ILE A 277 -33.68 4.91 29.38
C ILE A 277 -32.66 5.80 28.70
N ALA A 278 -32.55 7.06 29.15
CA ALA A 278 -31.57 8.00 28.63
C ALA A 278 -30.14 7.61 29.06
N PRO A 279 -29.11 7.86 28.21
CA PRO A 279 -27.73 7.65 28.60
C PRO A 279 -27.29 8.55 29.77
N THR A 280 -26.27 8.10 30.50
CA THR A 280 -25.65 8.81 31.64
C THR A 280 -24.14 8.62 31.63
N ARG A 281 -23.39 9.47 32.33
CA ARG A 281 -21.97 9.22 32.59
C ARG A 281 -21.79 8.28 33.77
N SER A 282 -20.99 7.24 33.56
CA SER A 282 -20.45 6.43 34.64
C SER A 282 -19.41 7.22 35.45
N GLY A 283 -19.07 6.73 36.65
CA GLY A 283 -17.98 7.30 37.45
C GLY A 283 -16.60 7.18 36.79
N GLN A 284 -16.46 6.35 35.75
CA GLN A 284 -15.24 6.17 34.96
C GLN A 284 -15.24 6.99 33.66
N GLY A 285 -16.27 7.79 33.40
CA GLY A 285 -16.37 8.65 32.21
C GLY A 285 -17.00 7.98 30.98
N PHE A 286 -17.37 6.69 31.03
CA PHE A 286 -18.12 6.04 29.95
C PHE A 286 -19.56 6.57 29.84
N VAL A 287 -20.08 6.66 28.61
CA VAL A 287 -21.53 6.84 28.40
C VAL A 287 -22.20 5.48 28.55
N ILE A 288 -23.14 5.37 29.48
CA ILE A 288 -23.81 4.12 29.83
C ILE A 288 -25.33 4.26 29.83
N VAL A 289 -26.03 3.16 29.55
CA VAL A 289 -27.49 3.07 29.62
C VAL A 289 -27.85 1.92 30.55
N ASN A 290 -28.64 2.19 31.60
CA ASN A 290 -29.04 1.18 32.59
C ASN A 290 -27.87 0.53 33.35
N GLY A 291 -26.80 1.28 33.65
CA GLY A 291 -25.60 0.78 34.34
C GLY A 291 -24.49 0.33 33.40
N THR A 292 -23.39 -0.19 33.96
CA THR A 292 -22.28 -0.73 33.15
C THR A 292 -22.65 -2.10 32.55
N PRO A 293 -21.93 -2.59 31.52
CA PRO A 293 -22.13 -3.94 30.98
C PRO A 293 -22.17 -5.07 32.03
N GLU A 294 -21.34 -4.97 33.06
CA GLU A 294 -21.29 -5.94 34.18
C GLU A 294 -22.53 -5.88 35.08
N GLN A 295 -23.24 -4.75 35.08
CA GLN A 295 -24.46 -4.52 35.84
C GLN A 295 -25.73 -4.79 35.03
N GLY A 296 -25.59 -5.27 33.79
CA GLY A 296 -26.73 -5.51 32.90
C GLY A 296 -27.11 -4.31 32.03
N GLY A 297 -26.25 -3.30 31.92
CA GLY A 297 -26.44 -2.12 31.09
C GLY A 297 -25.61 -2.14 29.80
N TYR A 298 -25.58 -1.00 29.11
CA TYR A 298 -24.88 -0.82 27.83
C TYR A 298 -23.78 0.22 28.00
N HIS A 299 -22.67 0.06 27.28
CA HIS A 299 -21.66 1.12 27.10
C HIS A 299 -21.74 1.63 25.65
N VAL A 300 -22.11 2.89 25.48
CA VAL A 300 -22.22 3.55 24.17
C VAL A 300 -20.87 4.19 23.80
N ARG A 301 -20.35 3.87 22.61
CA ARG A 301 -18.95 4.17 22.22
C ARG A 301 -18.81 4.99 20.92
N ASP A 302 -19.90 5.32 20.23
CA ASP A 302 -19.85 6.12 19.00
C ASP A 302 -19.41 7.57 19.26
N ALA A 303 -19.07 8.32 18.19
CA ALA A 303 -18.52 9.67 18.31
C ALA A 303 -19.33 10.63 19.20
N ARG A 304 -20.66 10.46 19.33
CA ARG A 304 -21.49 11.32 20.19
C ARG A 304 -21.13 11.19 21.67
N SER A 305 -20.56 10.05 22.08
CA SER A 305 -20.05 9.85 23.43
C SER A 305 -18.92 10.83 23.80
N GLY A 306 -18.20 11.37 22.82
CA GLY A 306 -17.12 12.33 23.03
C GLY A 306 -17.60 13.73 23.44
N ILE A 307 -18.84 14.10 23.10
CA ILE A 307 -19.42 15.41 23.42
C ILE A 307 -20.47 15.37 24.53
N PHE A 308 -20.73 14.19 25.10
CA PHE A 308 -21.84 13.99 26.04
C PHE A 308 -21.75 14.87 27.30
N ASP A 309 -20.55 15.27 27.75
CA ASP A 309 -20.39 16.14 28.93
C ASP A 309 -20.78 17.59 28.67
N ILE A 310 -20.63 18.06 27.42
CA ILE A 310 -20.96 19.43 27.02
C ILE A 310 -22.34 19.51 26.34
N ALA A 311 -22.81 18.40 25.78
CA ALA A 311 -24.10 18.27 25.10
C ALA A 311 -24.81 16.96 25.51
N PRO A 312 -25.37 16.87 26.73
CA PRO A 312 -26.00 15.64 27.23
C PRO A 312 -27.20 15.17 26.41
N THR A 313 -27.84 16.09 25.69
CA THR A 313 -29.01 15.82 24.83
C THR A 313 -28.62 15.29 23.45
N VAL A 314 -27.32 15.14 23.12
CA VAL A 314 -26.86 14.69 21.79
C VAL A 314 -27.56 13.41 21.34
N PHE A 315 -27.73 12.44 22.24
CA PHE A 315 -28.41 11.19 21.93
C PHE A 315 -29.92 11.38 21.76
N ASP A 316 -30.55 12.33 22.44
CA ASP A 316 -31.99 12.55 22.28
C ASP A 316 -32.31 13.37 21.02
N GLU A 317 -31.42 14.27 20.63
CA GLU A 317 -31.62 15.20 19.52
C GLU A 317 -31.08 14.69 18.18
N THR A 318 -30.20 13.68 18.19
CA THR A 318 -29.61 13.09 16.98
C THR A 318 -29.91 11.60 16.85
N ARG A 319 -29.72 11.07 15.64
CA ARG A 319 -29.77 9.64 15.33
C ARG A 319 -28.67 9.25 14.36
N ILE A 320 -28.27 7.99 14.42
CA ILE A 320 -27.50 7.35 13.36
C ILE A 320 -28.49 7.03 12.23
N LEU A 321 -28.21 7.55 11.04
CA LEU A 321 -29.00 7.33 9.83
C LEU A 321 -28.52 6.11 9.06
N ALA A 322 -27.20 5.93 8.97
CA ALA A 322 -26.56 4.82 8.26
C ALA A 322 -25.18 4.54 8.84
N LEU A 323 -24.70 3.32 8.65
CA LEU A 323 -23.31 2.93 8.86
C LEU A 323 -22.62 2.71 7.51
N SER A 324 -21.31 2.96 7.44
CA SER A 324 -20.49 2.41 6.36
C SER A 324 -20.33 0.91 6.58
N ALA A 325 -19.97 0.16 5.53
CA ALA A 325 -19.41 -1.19 5.68
C ALA A 325 -18.25 -1.20 6.70
N GLN A 326 -17.93 -2.39 7.21
CA GLN A 326 -16.74 -2.58 8.03
C GLN A 326 -15.50 -2.28 7.19
N ILE A 327 -14.65 -1.40 7.72
CA ILE A 327 -13.36 -1.04 7.14
C ILE A 327 -12.31 -1.72 8.01
N PRO A 328 -11.45 -2.57 7.45
CA PRO A 328 -10.41 -3.24 8.22
C PRO A 328 -9.42 -2.21 8.77
N ASN A 329 -8.88 -2.47 9.95
CA ASN A 329 -7.79 -1.65 10.48
C ASN A 329 -6.51 -1.83 9.64
N ASN A 330 -5.47 -1.05 9.95
CA ASN A 330 -4.14 -1.22 9.36
C ASN A 330 -3.65 -2.69 9.41
N ALA A 331 -2.95 -3.08 8.35
CA ALA A 331 -2.54 -4.45 8.12
C ALA A 331 -1.03 -4.58 7.97
N ILE A 332 -0.48 -5.73 8.40
CA ILE A 332 0.82 -6.19 7.95
C ILE A 332 0.58 -7.08 6.72
N ALA A 333 1.28 -6.83 5.63
CA ALA A 333 1.16 -7.58 4.38
C ALA A 333 2.53 -8.04 3.86
N PHE A 334 2.56 -9.20 3.21
CA PHE A 334 3.73 -9.72 2.53
C PHE A 334 3.71 -9.35 1.06
N GLY A 335 4.88 -9.11 0.47
CA GLY A 335 5.02 -9.04 -0.99
C GLY A 335 4.50 -10.31 -1.67
N ALA A 336 4.05 -10.17 -2.91
CA ALA A 336 3.32 -11.23 -3.63
C ALA A 336 4.11 -12.54 -3.85
N GLU A 337 5.44 -12.47 -3.82
CA GLU A 337 6.34 -13.61 -3.99
C GLU A 337 7.15 -13.91 -2.71
N PHE A 338 6.72 -13.36 -1.57
CA PHE A 338 7.42 -13.54 -0.31
C PHE A 338 7.44 -15.03 0.06
N PRO A 339 8.58 -15.60 0.49
CA PRO A 339 8.69 -17.03 0.69
C PRO A 339 7.67 -17.56 1.72
N VAL A 340 6.76 -18.43 1.28
CA VAL A 340 5.66 -18.96 2.14
C VAL A 340 6.17 -19.60 3.42
N GLY A 341 7.32 -20.31 3.38
CA GLY A 341 7.94 -20.89 4.56
C GLY A 341 8.33 -19.84 5.60
N LEU A 342 8.85 -18.69 5.13
CA LEU A 342 9.21 -17.56 5.98
C LEU A 342 7.96 -16.81 6.48
N ALA A 343 6.95 -16.61 5.63
CA ALA A 343 5.68 -16.02 6.07
C ALA A 343 5.05 -16.82 7.23
N ARG A 344 5.03 -18.15 7.11
CA ARG A 344 4.52 -19.06 8.15
C ARG A 344 5.36 -19.05 9.43
N GLU A 345 6.65 -18.76 9.33
CA GLU A 345 7.55 -18.57 10.47
C GLU A 345 7.25 -17.22 11.17
N LEU A 346 6.98 -16.15 10.42
CA LEU A 346 6.82 -14.79 10.93
C LEU A 346 5.43 -14.48 11.50
N ILE A 347 4.35 -14.99 10.90
CA ILE A 347 2.97 -14.68 11.35
C ILE A 347 2.77 -14.96 12.86
N PRO A 348 3.15 -16.14 13.40
CA PRO A 348 3.03 -16.40 14.83
C PRO A 348 3.83 -15.43 15.70
N LEU A 349 4.98 -14.96 15.21
CA LEU A 349 5.83 -14.01 15.91
C LEU A 349 5.18 -12.61 15.96
N PHE A 350 4.46 -12.20 14.92
CA PHE A 350 3.68 -10.95 14.97
C PHE A 350 2.60 -11.02 16.03
N VAL A 351 1.90 -12.17 16.13
CA VAL A 351 0.88 -12.42 17.16
C VAL A 351 1.50 -12.44 18.56
N GLU A 352 2.62 -13.16 18.73
CA GLU A 352 3.34 -13.26 20.00
C GLU A 352 3.82 -11.89 20.48
N PHE A 353 4.46 -11.12 19.60
CA PHE A 353 4.92 -9.77 19.93
C PHE A 353 3.75 -8.86 20.27
N ALA A 354 2.68 -8.82 19.47
CA ALA A 354 1.54 -7.95 19.73
C ALA A 354 0.81 -8.26 21.05
N ALA A 355 0.92 -9.49 21.55
CA ALA A 355 0.41 -9.90 22.87
C ALA A 355 1.39 -9.66 24.02
N SER A 356 2.63 -9.27 23.72
CA SER A 356 3.70 -9.09 24.71
C SER A 356 3.65 -7.71 25.36
N PRO A 357 4.05 -7.57 26.64
CA PRO A 357 4.15 -6.26 27.29
C PRO A 357 5.10 -5.28 26.56
N GLU A 358 6.14 -5.81 25.91
CA GLU A 358 7.11 -5.02 25.16
C GLU A 358 6.49 -4.30 23.96
N CYS A 359 5.39 -4.80 23.40
CA CYS A 359 4.75 -4.14 22.26
C CYS A 359 4.23 -2.74 22.61
N ILE A 360 3.76 -2.54 23.85
CA ILE A 360 3.20 -1.27 24.32
C ILE A 360 4.23 -0.13 24.24
N ASP A 361 5.51 -0.47 24.39
CA ASP A 361 6.63 0.48 24.25
C ASP A 361 7.22 0.50 22.83
N SER A 362 6.68 -0.32 21.91
CA SER A 362 7.09 -0.51 20.52
C SER A 362 5.94 -0.20 19.55
N ILE A 363 5.60 -1.11 18.62
CA ILE A 363 4.62 -0.85 17.55
C ILE A 363 3.19 -0.67 18.06
N CYS A 364 2.85 -1.21 19.23
CA CYS A 364 1.52 -1.09 19.84
C CYS A 364 1.34 0.20 20.65
N SER A 365 2.34 1.07 20.71
CA SER A 365 2.28 2.29 21.51
C SER A 365 1.17 3.25 21.04
N ALA A 366 0.64 4.05 21.97
CA ALA A 366 -0.44 5.00 21.68
C ALA A 366 -0.05 6.12 20.71
N ASP A 367 1.24 6.44 20.60
CA ASP A 367 1.83 7.38 19.63
C ASP A 367 2.20 6.72 18.29
N PHE A 368 2.01 5.41 18.16
CA PHE A 368 2.21 4.62 16.94
C PHE A 368 0.88 4.01 16.47
N TYR A 369 0.75 2.67 16.39
CA TYR A 369 -0.48 2.04 15.91
C TYR A 369 -1.58 1.87 16.97
N ASN A 370 -1.25 2.04 18.25
CA ASN A 370 -2.20 1.86 19.37
C ASN A 370 -2.96 0.51 19.34
N TRP A 371 -2.31 -0.53 18.83
CA TRP A 371 -2.85 -1.89 18.80
C TRP A 371 -2.87 -2.51 20.20
N GLN A 372 -3.83 -3.39 20.47
CA GLN A 372 -3.90 -4.23 21.68
C GLN A 372 -3.64 -5.71 21.36
N GLY A 373 -3.31 -6.01 20.12
CA GLY A 373 -3.17 -7.34 19.58
C GLY A 373 -3.30 -7.29 18.07
N VAL A 374 -3.25 -8.46 17.44
CA VAL A 374 -3.47 -8.61 16.01
C VAL A 374 -4.30 -9.87 15.74
N ASN A 375 -5.12 -9.84 14.69
CA ASN A 375 -5.89 -10.99 14.21
C ASN A 375 -5.37 -11.41 12.82
N PRO A 376 -5.52 -12.70 12.43
CA PRO A 376 -5.25 -13.12 11.06
C PRO A 376 -6.07 -12.29 10.06
N ALA A 377 -5.43 -11.89 8.96
CA ALA A 377 -6.05 -11.10 7.92
C ALA A 377 -6.32 -11.95 6.67
N VAL A 378 -7.40 -11.66 5.95
CA VAL A 378 -7.72 -12.27 4.66
C VAL A 378 -8.18 -11.21 3.66
N ASP A 379 -7.96 -11.45 2.36
CA ASP A 379 -8.32 -10.52 1.29
C ASP A 379 -9.77 -10.05 1.35
N ALA A 380 -10.70 -10.95 1.68
CA ALA A 380 -12.13 -10.66 1.70
C ALA A 380 -12.56 -9.61 2.73
N GLN A 381 -11.66 -9.16 3.62
CA GLN A 381 -11.92 -8.09 4.58
C GLN A 381 -11.64 -6.70 4.00
N PHE A 382 -10.93 -6.59 2.89
CA PHE A 382 -10.62 -5.35 2.16
C PHE A 382 -11.46 -5.28 0.89
#